data_AF-A0AAW4WRE0-F1
#
_entry.id   AF-A0AAW4WRE0-F1
#
_cell.length_a   1.000
_cell.length_b   1.000
_cell.length_c   1.000
_cell.angle_alpha   90.00
_cell.angle_beta   90.00
_cell.angle_gamma   90.00
#
_symmetry.space_group_name_H-M   'P 1'
#
loop_
_entity.id
_entity.type
_entity.pdbx_description
1 polymer ?
#
loop_
_entity_poly.entity_id
_entity_poly.type
_entity_poly.pdbx_seq_one_letter_code
_entity_poly.pdbx_strand_id
1 'polypeptide(L)'
;MVYLTGDTHNEFTRLSNKYFKKYDWEIGENDYIIVCGDLGLCWSKDKTFEWNCKWFAEKPYTLLWVQGNHENYDMIDEYPIEKWHGGNVRHIVRDKVILLERGQIFNIEGKTFFTFGGASSHDTHGGILDRTSCEFEFMVQRARSLYLPYRIIGESWWSQELPSEEEMQEGLLNLQKTDYKVDYVITHCCATELQNKIMSYVDGNSKPDILTDYLQELESKLEYKHWYFGHYHHDFNVDENHTLLYKKIINLDEQLPEYGRVPIIGMPKFKRNDMVVFKFRDDEKCGMIQIVDAYGTFEQDDEPSYDICVEEENCLYKHIRETDIVRKAC
;
A
#
# COMPACT_ATOMS: atom_id res chain seq x y z
N MET A 1 -14.10 5.10 -15.03
CA MET A 1 -13.01 4.08 -14.97
C MET A 1 -12.61 3.83 -13.52
N VAL A 2 -11.91 2.72 -13.25
CA VAL A 2 -11.41 2.38 -11.90
C VAL A 2 -9.90 2.23 -11.97
N TYR A 3 -9.21 2.91 -11.06
CA TYR A 3 -7.76 2.86 -10.86
C TYR A 3 -7.47 2.36 -9.45
N LEU A 4 -6.30 1.77 -9.24
CA LEU A 4 -5.88 1.20 -7.96
C LEU A 4 -4.50 1.71 -7.55
N THR A 5 -4.29 1.85 -6.25
CA THR A 5 -2.98 2.13 -5.64
C THR A 5 -2.94 1.56 -4.22
N GLY A 6 -1.76 1.53 -3.61
CA GLY A 6 -1.59 1.08 -2.24
C GLY A 6 -1.35 2.23 -1.27
N ASP A 7 -0.59 1.94 -0.24
CA ASP A 7 -0.42 2.73 0.98
C ASP A 7 0.11 4.14 0.69
N THR A 8 -0.63 5.16 1.13
CA THR A 8 -0.27 6.57 0.92
C THR A 8 0.39 7.18 2.14
N HIS A 9 0.04 6.75 3.36
CA HIS A 9 0.61 7.27 4.62
C HIS A 9 0.58 8.81 4.70
N ASN A 10 -0.54 9.43 4.31
CA ASN A 10 -0.71 10.90 4.22
C ASN A 10 0.20 11.60 3.17
N GLU A 11 0.81 10.84 2.25
CA GLU A 11 1.58 11.33 1.11
C GLU A 11 0.73 11.26 -0.17
N PHE A 12 0.09 12.37 -0.53
CA PHE A 12 -0.88 12.43 -1.63
C PHE A 12 -0.33 13.00 -2.94
N THR A 13 0.98 13.24 -3.06
CA THR A 13 1.56 13.85 -4.27
C THR A 13 1.22 13.05 -5.52
N ARG A 14 1.22 11.71 -5.44
CA ARG A 14 0.85 10.83 -6.56
C ARG A 14 -0.63 10.92 -6.97
N LEU A 15 -1.48 11.42 -6.09
CA LEU A 15 -2.91 11.66 -6.37
C LEU A 15 -3.17 13.09 -6.89
N SER A 16 -2.12 13.84 -7.22
CA SER A 16 -2.27 15.22 -7.71
C SER A 16 -2.50 15.27 -9.23
N ASN A 17 -3.26 16.27 -9.68
CA ASN A 17 -3.43 16.55 -11.11
C ASN A 17 -2.08 16.80 -11.83
N LYS A 18 -1.06 17.28 -11.10
CA LYS A 18 0.31 17.44 -11.64
C LYS A 18 0.95 16.09 -11.92
N TYR A 19 0.81 15.13 -11.00
CA TYR A 19 1.31 13.77 -11.19
C TYR A 19 0.60 13.10 -12.37
N PHE A 20 -0.72 13.19 -12.44
CA PHE A 20 -1.48 12.63 -13.56
C PHE A 20 -1.05 13.19 -14.91
N LYS A 21 -0.89 14.51 -15.02
CA LYS A 21 -0.35 15.15 -16.25
C LYS A 21 1.07 14.72 -16.59
N LYS A 22 1.93 14.47 -15.60
CA LYS A 22 3.31 14.04 -15.81
C LYS A 22 3.38 12.66 -16.48
N TYR A 23 2.47 11.77 -16.12
CA TYR A 23 2.42 10.38 -16.62
C TYR A 23 1.24 10.12 -17.57
N ASP A 24 0.67 11.18 -18.16
CA ASP A 24 -0.40 11.12 -19.16
C ASP A 24 -1.65 10.33 -18.74
N TRP A 25 -2.01 10.43 -17.45
CA TRP A 25 -3.26 9.87 -16.93
C TRP A 25 -4.42 10.83 -17.15
N GLU A 26 -5.45 10.36 -17.85
CA GLU A 26 -6.70 11.08 -18.07
C GLU A 26 -7.75 10.72 -17.01
N ILE A 27 -7.52 11.15 -15.76
CA ILE A 27 -8.45 10.93 -14.64
C ILE A 27 -9.44 12.10 -14.52
N GLY A 28 -10.73 11.81 -14.63
CA GLY A 28 -11.84 12.78 -14.66
C GLY A 28 -13.02 12.43 -13.75
N GLU A 29 -14.08 13.25 -13.80
CA GLU A 29 -15.14 13.35 -12.76
C GLU A 29 -15.87 12.06 -12.41
N ASN A 30 -15.89 11.09 -13.33
CA ASN A 30 -16.57 9.81 -13.17
C ASN A 30 -15.61 8.65 -12.89
N ASP A 31 -14.35 8.97 -12.58
CA ASP A 31 -13.33 7.97 -12.27
C ASP A 31 -13.18 7.75 -10.77
N TYR A 32 -12.90 6.50 -10.43
CA TYR A 32 -12.64 6.05 -9.08
C TYR A 32 -11.18 5.68 -8.94
N ILE A 33 -10.54 6.11 -7.86
CA ILE A 33 -9.23 5.61 -7.44
C ILE A 33 -9.44 4.86 -6.14
N ILE A 34 -9.08 3.57 -6.08
CA ILE A 34 -9.22 2.73 -4.90
C ILE A 34 -7.84 2.56 -4.24
N VAL A 35 -7.73 2.95 -2.97
CA VAL A 35 -6.52 2.81 -2.14
C VAL A 35 -6.63 1.55 -1.28
N CYS A 36 -5.67 0.63 -1.41
CA CYS A 36 -5.65 -0.66 -0.71
C CYS A 36 -5.13 -0.55 0.73
N GLY A 37 -5.66 0.40 1.51
CA GLY A 37 -5.27 0.65 2.90
C GLY A 37 -4.27 1.78 3.11
N ASP A 38 -4.06 2.11 4.39
CA ASP A 38 -3.13 3.14 4.86
C ASP A 38 -3.21 4.45 4.06
N LEU A 39 -4.42 5.01 4.01
CA LEU A 39 -4.66 6.33 3.47
C LEU A 39 -4.00 7.40 4.36
N GLY A 40 -4.09 7.26 5.68
CA GLY A 40 -3.49 8.18 6.65
C GLY A 40 -4.10 9.59 6.64
N LEU A 41 -5.26 9.78 5.99
CA LEU A 41 -5.97 11.05 5.97
C LEU A 41 -6.58 11.36 7.34
N CYS A 42 -7.30 10.41 7.93
CA CYS A 42 -7.95 10.55 9.22
C CYS A 42 -6.98 10.16 10.35
N TRP A 43 -6.10 11.10 10.73
CA TRP A 43 -5.15 10.87 11.83
C TRP A 43 -5.36 11.84 13.01
N SER A 44 -5.53 13.13 12.71
CA SER A 44 -5.77 14.17 13.70
C SER A 44 -6.57 15.32 13.10
N LYS A 45 -7.43 15.96 13.89
CA LYS A 45 -8.20 17.15 13.48
C LYS A 45 -7.35 18.41 13.57
N ASP A 46 -6.30 18.45 12.76
CA ASP A 46 -5.35 19.55 12.67
C ASP A 46 -5.49 20.32 11.35
N LYS A 47 -4.63 21.33 11.16
CA LYS A 47 -4.60 22.11 9.92
C LYS A 47 -4.22 21.27 8.69
N THR A 48 -3.48 20.18 8.88
CA THR A 48 -3.06 19.27 7.81
C THR A 48 -4.29 18.54 7.28
N PHE A 49 -5.11 17.97 8.17
CA PHE A 49 -6.38 17.35 7.81
C PHE A 49 -7.33 18.32 7.12
N GLU A 50 -7.52 19.52 7.67
CA GLU A 50 -8.37 20.54 7.04
C GLU A 50 -7.90 20.93 5.63
N TRP A 51 -6.57 21.05 5.45
CA TRP A 51 -5.98 21.37 4.15
C TRP A 51 -6.19 20.22 3.16
N ASN A 52 -5.92 18.97 3.58
CA ASN A 52 -6.13 17.78 2.75
C ASN A 52 -7.60 17.62 2.35
N CYS A 53 -8.55 17.84 3.26
CA CYS A 53 -9.98 17.78 2.95
C CYS A 53 -10.39 18.80 1.88
N LYS A 54 -9.89 20.04 1.96
CA LYS A 54 -10.12 21.05 0.91
C LYS A 54 -9.48 20.63 -0.42
N TRP A 55 -8.26 20.10 -0.36
CA TRP A 55 -7.51 19.64 -1.52
C TRP A 55 -8.21 18.47 -2.24
N PHE A 56 -8.78 17.52 -1.49
CA PHE A 56 -9.57 16.41 -2.01
C PHE A 56 -10.94 16.86 -2.54
N ALA A 57 -11.57 17.86 -1.92
CA ALA A 57 -12.85 18.39 -2.37
C ALA A 57 -12.80 18.95 -3.80
N GLU A 58 -11.64 19.46 -4.22
CA GLU A 58 -11.39 20.02 -5.55
C GLU A 58 -10.96 18.97 -6.59
N LYS A 59 -10.87 17.69 -6.21
CA LYS A 59 -10.40 16.65 -7.13
C LYS A 59 -11.44 16.27 -8.16
N PRO A 60 -11.00 16.02 -9.41
CA PRO A 60 -11.89 15.60 -10.46
C PRO A 60 -12.20 14.11 -10.35
N TYR A 61 -12.00 13.42 -9.24
CA TYR A 61 -12.28 11.98 -9.12
C TYR A 61 -12.84 11.68 -7.74
N THR A 62 -13.38 10.47 -7.56
CA THR A 62 -13.76 9.96 -6.24
C THR A 62 -12.71 8.98 -5.74
N LEU A 63 -12.12 9.27 -4.58
CA LEU A 63 -11.21 8.37 -3.89
C LEU A 63 -12.01 7.42 -3.01
N LEU A 64 -11.82 6.13 -3.24
CA LEU A 64 -12.32 5.05 -2.39
C LEU A 64 -11.13 4.43 -1.67
N TRP A 65 -11.35 3.88 -0.49
CA TRP A 65 -10.29 3.20 0.25
C TRP A 65 -10.86 2.19 1.24
N VAL A 66 -10.03 1.25 1.67
CA VAL A 66 -10.29 0.34 2.79
C VAL A 66 -9.36 0.69 3.95
N GLN A 67 -9.71 0.37 5.20
CA GLN A 67 -8.84 0.63 6.35
C GLN A 67 -7.53 -0.17 6.27
N GLY A 68 -6.43 0.37 6.80
CA GLY A 68 -5.21 -0.37 7.09
C GLY A 68 -4.79 -0.25 8.56
N ASN A 69 -3.53 -0.57 8.90
CA ASN A 69 -3.05 -0.51 10.28
C ASN A 69 -2.40 0.85 10.66
N HIS A 70 -2.36 1.81 9.74
CA HIS A 70 -1.93 3.18 10.00
C HIS A 70 -3.09 4.17 9.90
N GLU A 71 -4.16 3.91 10.65
CA GLU A 71 -5.34 4.75 10.70
C GLU A 71 -5.78 5.07 12.13
N ASN A 72 -6.39 6.25 12.33
CA ASN A 72 -7.03 6.57 13.61
C ASN A 72 -8.49 6.10 13.59
N TYR A 73 -8.73 4.92 14.14
CA TYR A 73 -10.05 4.29 14.18
C TYR A 73 -11.08 5.10 14.96
N ASP A 74 -10.68 5.75 16.05
CA ASP A 74 -11.61 6.59 16.84
C ASP A 74 -12.10 7.78 16.00
N MET A 75 -11.22 8.39 15.21
CA MET A 75 -11.58 9.50 14.33
C MET A 75 -12.47 9.05 13.16
N ILE A 76 -12.21 7.88 12.59
CA ILE A 76 -13.04 7.29 11.53
C ILE A 76 -14.45 7.00 12.06
N ASP A 77 -14.55 6.50 13.30
CA ASP A 77 -15.82 6.11 13.90
C ASP A 77 -16.78 7.28 14.13
N GLU A 78 -16.28 8.52 14.13
CA GLU A 78 -17.13 9.71 14.21
C GLU A 78 -17.99 9.96 12.96
N TYR A 79 -17.60 9.42 11.81
CA TYR A 79 -18.34 9.61 10.55
C TYR A 79 -19.49 8.61 10.45
N PRO A 80 -20.72 9.04 10.11
CA PRO A 80 -21.86 8.12 10.08
C PRO A 80 -21.72 7.06 8.99
N ILE A 81 -22.22 5.86 9.27
CA ILE A 81 -22.37 4.81 8.27
C ILE A 81 -23.57 5.12 7.39
N GLU A 82 -23.36 5.09 6.08
CA GLU A 82 -24.38 5.33 5.06
C GLU A 82 -24.39 4.21 4.02
N LYS A 83 -25.52 4.03 3.31
CA LYS A 83 -25.61 3.07 2.21
C LYS A 83 -25.19 3.71 0.90
N TRP A 84 -24.23 3.08 0.22
CA TRP A 84 -23.71 3.55 -1.07
C TRP A 84 -23.35 2.35 -1.95
N HIS A 85 -23.86 2.34 -3.18
CA HIS A 85 -23.54 1.32 -4.20
C HIS A 85 -23.67 -0.14 -3.74
N GLY A 86 -24.61 -0.43 -2.82
CA GLY A 86 -24.91 -1.78 -2.33
C GLY A 86 -24.30 -2.10 -0.95
N GLY A 87 -23.27 -1.37 -0.53
CA GLY A 87 -22.57 -1.59 0.74
C GLY A 87 -22.74 -0.44 1.75
N ASN A 88 -22.17 -0.62 2.93
CA ASN A 88 -21.98 0.42 3.94
C ASN A 88 -20.70 1.23 3.68
N VAL A 89 -20.75 2.55 3.83
CA VAL A 89 -19.60 3.44 3.65
C VAL A 89 -19.56 4.52 4.73
N ARG A 90 -18.42 5.22 4.84
CA ARG A 90 -18.32 6.51 5.53
C ARG A 90 -17.79 7.59 4.61
N HIS A 91 -18.51 8.71 4.55
CA HIS A 91 -18.14 9.86 3.73
C HIS A 91 -17.22 10.81 4.51
N ILE A 92 -15.91 10.73 4.25
CA ILE A 92 -14.90 11.57 4.93
C ILE A 92 -14.91 12.98 4.35
N VAL A 93 -14.86 13.08 3.03
CA VAL A 93 -14.93 14.35 2.29
C VAL A 93 -16.10 14.27 1.32
N ARG A 94 -17.34 14.33 1.85
CA ARG A 94 -18.58 14.21 1.06
C ARG A 94 -18.48 13.06 0.04
N ASP A 95 -18.67 13.34 -1.24
CA ASP A 95 -18.63 12.43 -2.38
C ASP A 95 -17.22 12.21 -2.97
N LYS A 96 -16.18 12.78 -2.34
CA LYS A 96 -14.80 12.78 -2.86
C LYS A 96 -13.86 11.81 -2.18
N VAL A 97 -14.03 11.55 -0.88
CA VAL A 97 -13.23 10.55 -0.16
C VAL A 97 -14.18 9.69 0.66
N ILE A 98 -14.28 8.42 0.29
CA ILE A 98 -15.28 7.48 0.81
C ILE A 98 -14.56 6.23 1.30
N LEU A 99 -14.73 5.92 2.59
CA LEU A 99 -14.29 4.65 3.16
C LEU A 99 -15.30 3.56 2.80
N LEU A 100 -14.80 2.45 2.25
CA LEU A 100 -15.55 1.24 2.00
C LEU A 100 -15.44 0.34 3.25
N GLU A 101 -16.57 0.09 3.91
CA GLU A 101 -16.59 -0.68 5.17
C GLU A 101 -16.21 -2.15 4.95
N ARG A 102 -15.78 -2.79 6.04
CA ARG A 102 -15.42 -4.22 6.05
C ARG A 102 -16.62 -5.10 5.72
N GLY A 103 -16.35 -6.20 5.01
CA GLY A 103 -17.34 -7.23 4.72
C GLY A 103 -18.44 -6.81 3.75
N GLN A 104 -18.28 -5.68 3.04
CA GLN A 104 -19.29 -5.18 2.10
C GLN A 104 -18.98 -5.57 0.66
N ILE A 105 -20.03 -5.55 -0.18
CA ILE A 105 -19.92 -5.75 -1.63
C ILE A 105 -20.49 -4.51 -2.32
N PHE A 106 -19.71 -3.92 -3.23
CA PHE A 106 -20.07 -2.71 -3.96
C PHE A 106 -20.24 -2.97 -5.45
N ASN A 107 -21.19 -2.28 -6.09
CA ASN A 107 -21.32 -2.23 -7.55
C ASN A 107 -20.81 -0.88 -8.07
N ILE A 108 -19.65 -0.88 -8.72
CA ILE A 108 -18.99 0.32 -9.26
C ILE A 108 -18.65 0.04 -10.72
N GLU A 109 -19.07 0.92 -11.63
CA GLU A 109 -18.82 0.76 -13.08
C GLU A 109 -19.26 -0.62 -13.63
N GLY A 110 -20.39 -1.13 -13.11
CA GLY A 110 -20.96 -2.42 -13.47
C GLY A 110 -20.20 -3.65 -12.96
N LYS A 111 -19.19 -3.47 -12.11
CA LYS A 111 -18.34 -4.53 -11.53
C LYS A 111 -18.59 -4.64 -10.04
N THR A 112 -18.42 -5.84 -9.49
CA THR A 112 -18.61 -6.13 -8.07
C THR A 112 -17.27 -6.18 -7.32
N PHE A 113 -17.19 -5.47 -6.19
CA PHE A 113 -15.99 -5.38 -5.36
C PHE A 113 -16.33 -5.81 -3.93
N PHE A 114 -15.71 -6.89 -3.44
CA PHE A 114 -15.71 -7.21 -2.03
C PHE A 114 -14.58 -6.46 -1.33
N THR A 115 -14.85 -5.85 -0.18
CA THR A 115 -13.87 -5.05 0.55
C THR A 115 -13.66 -5.52 1.97
N PHE A 116 -12.41 -5.63 2.39
CA PHE A 116 -12.07 -5.98 3.77
C PHE A 116 -10.74 -5.35 4.20
N GLY A 117 -10.83 -4.25 4.96
CA GLY A 117 -9.67 -3.55 5.51
C GLY A 117 -9.12 -4.15 6.80
N GLY A 118 -7.98 -3.62 7.25
CA GLY A 118 -7.25 -4.04 8.45
C GLY A 118 -5.94 -4.76 8.13
N ALA A 119 -5.02 -4.73 9.09
CA ALA A 119 -3.79 -5.49 9.15
C ALA A 119 -3.21 -5.44 10.57
N SER A 120 -2.32 -6.36 10.92
CA SER A 120 -1.59 -6.28 12.18
C SER A 120 -0.37 -5.37 12.05
N SER A 121 -0.16 -4.46 13.01
CA SER A 121 1.00 -3.57 13.05
C SER A 121 2.34 -4.32 13.22
N HIS A 122 3.26 -4.13 12.27
CA HIS A 122 4.61 -4.71 12.28
C HIS A 122 5.64 -3.90 13.06
N ASP A 123 5.37 -2.63 13.34
CA ASP A 123 6.27 -1.68 13.99
C ASP A 123 6.04 -1.61 15.52
N THR A 124 5.87 -2.78 16.12
CA THR A 124 5.54 -2.99 17.54
C THR A 124 6.67 -3.66 18.34
N HIS A 125 7.88 -3.73 17.78
CA HIS A 125 9.04 -4.42 18.38
C HIS A 125 9.44 -3.86 19.76
N GLY A 126 9.26 -2.55 19.97
CA GLY A 126 9.44 -1.85 21.24
C GLY A 126 8.23 -1.96 22.17
N GLY A 127 7.14 -2.58 21.70
CA GLY A 127 5.89 -2.80 22.41
C GLY A 127 4.72 -1.93 21.92
N ILE A 128 3.52 -2.35 22.29
CA ILE A 128 2.32 -1.51 22.31
C ILE A 128 2.21 -0.96 23.72
N LEU A 129 2.32 0.36 23.85
CA LEU A 129 2.50 1.05 25.13
C LEU A 129 1.19 1.70 25.57
N ASP A 130 0.87 1.55 26.86
CA ASP A 130 -0.28 2.18 27.50
C ASP A 130 0.18 3.42 28.29
N ARG A 131 -0.34 4.60 27.94
CA ARG A 131 -0.03 5.85 28.67
C ARG A 131 -0.47 5.85 30.12
N THR A 132 -1.44 5.02 30.48
CA THR A 132 -1.96 4.93 31.85
C THR A 132 -1.10 4.02 32.73
N SER A 133 -0.19 3.23 32.14
CA SER A 133 0.72 2.36 32.87
C SER A 133 1.78 3.16 33.63
N CYS A 134 2.07 2.75 34.87
CA CYS A 134 3.17 3.31 35.66
C CYS A 134 4.56 3.04 35.04
N GLU A 135 4.66 2.10 34.10
CA GLU A 135 5.90 1.76 33.38
C GLU A 135 6.07 2.53 32.06
N PHE A 136 5.10 3.37 31.66
CA PHE A 136 5.07 4.01 30.34
C PHE A 136 6.36 4.74 29.98
N GLU A 137 6.82 5.65 30.86
CA GLU A 137 8.03 6.45 30.60
C GLU A 137 9.28 5.58 30.45
N PHE A 138 9.39 4.53 31.28
CA PHE A 138 10.50 3.58 31.23
C PHE A 138 10.49 2.80 29.91
N MET A 139 9.32 2.31 29.49
CA MET A 139 9.17 1.55 28.25
C MET A 139 9.45 2.41 27.02
N VAL A 140 8.98 3.67 27.00
CA VAL A 140 9.32 4.64 25.94
C VAL A 140 10.83 4.90 25.89
N GLN A 141 11.46 5.13 27.05
CA GLN A 141 12.90 5.38 27.12
C GLN A 141 13.70 4.17 26.64
N ARG A 142 13.28 2.95 27.02
CA ARG A 142 13.88 1.69 26.56
C ARG A 142 13.72 1.49 25.05
N ALA A 143 12.53 1.70 24.50
CA ALA A 143 12.30 1.55 23.07
C ALA A 143 13.17 2.54 22.27
N ARG A 144 13.24 3.80 22.70
CA ARG A 144 14.09 4.83 22.09
C ARG A 144 15.58 4.51 22.19
N SER A 145 16.06 4.04 23.34
CA SER A 145 17.49 3.72 23.52
C SER A 145 17.94 2.53 22.67
N LEU A 146 17.02 1.62 22.36
CA LEU A 146 17.24 0.45 21.52
C LEU A 146 16.86 0.67 20.05
N TYR A 147 16.41 1.88 19.67
CA TYR A 147 15.88 2.20 18.33
C TYR A 147 14.79 1.23 17.87
N LEU A 148 13.96 0.75 18.81
CA LEU A 148 12.85 -0.15 18.51
C LEU A 148 11.60 0.68 18.22
N PRO A 149 10.92 0.46 17.09
CA PRO A 149 9.64 1.10 16.82
C PRO A 149 8.61 0.63 17.85
N TYR A 150 7.78 1.55 18.32
CA TYR A 150 6.75 1.28 19.31
C TYR A 150 5.48 2.05 18.96
N ARG A 151 4.36 1.54 19.45
CA ARG A 151 3.05 2.15 19.26
C ARG A 151 2.42 2.52 20.60
N ILE A 152 1.46 3.44 20.59
CA ILE A 152 0.76 3.90 21.79
C ILE A 152 -0.74 3.67 21.60
N ILE A 153 -1.36 3.01 22.57
CA ILE A 153 -2.80 2.72 22.57
C ILE A 153 -3.59 4.03 22.48
N GLY A 154 -4.50 4.12 21.50
CA GLY A 154 -5.38 5.27 21.28
C GLY A 154 -4.70 6.50 20.66
N GLU A 155 -3.44 6.38 20.22
CA GLU A 155 -2.73 7.48 19.56
C GLU A 155 -2.02 7.07 18.28
N SER A 156 -1.40 5.90 18.28
CA SER A 156 -0.80 5.33 17.09
C SER A 156 -1.15 3.88 16.87
N TRP A 157 -1.84 3.23 17.81
CA TRP A 157 -2.36 1.87 17.65
C TRP A 157 -3.75 1.71 18.25
N TRP A 158 -4.56 0.96 17.54
CA TRP A 158 -5.93 0.61 17.92
C TRP A 158 -6.15 -0.90 17.79
N SER A 159 -6.89 -1.49 18.72
CA SER A 159 -7.26 -2.91 18.62
C SER A 159 -8.06 -3.22 17.36
N GLN A 160 -8.76 -2.23 16.81
CA GLN A 160 -9.59 -2.29 15.61
C GLN A 160 -8.76 -2.42 14.31
N GLU A 161 -7.43 -2.31 14.38
CA GLU A 161 -6.54 -2.67 13.27
C GLU A 161 -6.83 -4.09 12.75
N LEU A 162 -7.18 -5.01 13.66
CA LEU A 162 -7.72 -6.32 13.35
C LEU A 162 -9.26 -6.31 13.43
N PRO A 163 -9.94 -7.13 12.61
CA PRO A 163 -11.39 -7.17 12.60
C PRO A 163 -11.97 -7.84 13.83
N SER A 164 -13.19 -7.45 14.18
CA SER A 164 -14.00 -8.20 15.14
C SER A 164 -14.63 -9.44 14.48
N GLU A 165 -15.11 -10.38 15.30
CA GLU A 165 -15.84 -11.54 14.80
C GLU A 165 -17.10 -11.11 14.05
N GLU A 166 -17.80 -10.09 14.54
CA GLU A 166 -19.02 -9.56 13.89
C GLU A 166 -18.73 -9.02 12.48
N GLU A 167 -17.62 -8.30 12.29
CA GLU A 167 -17.21 -7.79 10.97
C GLU A 167 -16.88 -8.93 10.00
N MET A 168 -16.17 -9.96 10.49
CA MET A 168 -15.85 -11.15 9.69
C MET A 168 -17.11 -11.93 9.30
N GLN A 169 -18.05 -12.11 10.24
CA GLN A 169 -19.33 -12.77 9.99
C GLN A 169 -20.21 -11.98 9.03
N GLU A 170 -20.25 -10.64 9.13
CA GLU A 170 -20.96 -9.79 8.16
C GLU A 170 -20.42 -10.00 6.74
N GLY A 171 -19.09 -10.06 6.59
CA GLY A 171 -18.44 -10.40 5.31
C GLY A 171 -18.89 -11.74 4.75
N LEU A 172 -18.87 -12.80 5.57
CA LEU A 172 -19.31 -14.13 5.16
C LEU A 172 -20.79 -14.14 4.75
N LEU A 173 -21.67 -13.48 5.51
CA LEU A 173 -23.10 -13.41 5.20
C LEU A 173 -23.38 -12.64 3.91
N ASN A 174 -22.62 -11.59 3.62
CA ASN A 174 -22.76 -10.83 2.38
C ASN A 174 -22.27 -11.63 1.17
N LEU A 175 -21.15 -12.34 1.30
CA LEU A 175 -20.61 -13.22 0.26
C LEU A 175 -21.54 -14.41 -0.03
N GLN A 176 -22.16 -14.99 1.00
CA GLN A 176 -23.15 -16.05 0.84
C GLN A 176 -24.34 -15.63 -0.03
N LYS A 177 -24.79 -14.37 0.05
CA LYS A 177 -25.90 -13.85 -0.79
C LYS A 177 -25.53 -13.78 -2.27
N THR A 178 -24.23 -13.79 -2.57
CA THR A 178 -23.68 -13.74 -3.94
C THR A 178 -23.14 -15.10 -4.39
N ASP A 179 -23.43 -16.18 -3.66
CA ASP A 179 -22.85 -17.51 -3.87
C ASP A 179 -21.31 -17.49 -3.92
N TYR A 180 -20.68 -16.60 -3.14
CA TYR A 180 -19.24 -16.36 -3.11
C TYR A 180 -18.65 -15.91 -4.46
N LYS A 181 -19.44 -15.24 -5.31
CA LYS A 181 -19.00 -14.73 -6.61
C LYS A 181 -18.93 -13.21 -6.62
N VAL A 182 -17.73 -12.68 -6.82
CA VAL A 182 -17.47 -11.24 -6.97
C VAL A 182 -16.43 -11.03 -8.05
N ASP A 183 -16.41 -9.89 -8.74
CA ASP A 183 -15.41 -9.65 -9.77
C ASP A 183 -14.02 -9.41 -9.14
N TYR A 184 -13.97 -8.59 -8.09
CA TYR A 184 -12.72 -8.16 -7.47
C TYR A 184 -12.77 -8.19 -5.96
N VAL A 185 -11.61 -8.42 -5.36
CA VAL A 185 -11.40 -8.34 -3.91
C VAL A 185 -10.39 -7.24 -3.61
N ILE A 186 -10.74 -6.33 -2.70
CA ILE A 186 -9.87 -5.23 -2.25
C ILE A 186 -9.66 -5.37 -0.75
N THR A 187 -8.41 -5.57 -0.34
CA THR A 187 -8.05 -5.64 1.07
C THR A 187 -6.80 -4.80 1.34
N HIS A 188 -6.42 -4.69 2.61
CA HIS A 188 -5.12 -4.13 2.95
C HIS A 188 -4.09 -5.25 3.19
N CYS A 189 -4.43 -6.23 4.03
CA CYS A 189 -3.64 -7.46 4.23
C CYS A 189 -4.02 -8.56 3.21
N CYS A 190 -3.28 -9.67 3.18
CA CYS A 190 -3.57 -10.83 2.32
C CYS A 190 -3.67 -12.14 3.11
N ALA A 191 -4.07 -13.22 2.44
CA ALA A 191 -4.18 -14.56 3.02
C ALA A 191 -2.83 -15.09 3.53
N THR A 192 -2.88 -15.97 4.55
CA THR A 192 -1.70 -16.54 5.22
C THR A 192 -0.65 -17.13 4.25
N GLU A 193 -1.07 -17.89 3.24
CA GLU A 193 -0.13 -18.47 2.26
C GLU A 193 0.55 -17.42 1.38
N LEU A 194 -0.21 -16.41 0.93
CA LEU A 194 0.30 -15.29 0.14
C LEU A 194 1.28 -14.44 0.95
N GLN A 195 0.96 -14.17 2.22
CA GLN A 195 1.85 -13.46 3.13
C GLN A 195 3.19 -14.18 3.24
N ASN A 196 3.18 -15.49 3.46
CA ASN A 196 4.41 -16.29 3.55
C ASN A 196 5.22 -16.24 2.24
N LYS A 197 4.55 -16.30 1.09
CA LYS A 197 5.18 -16.18 -0.23
C LYS A 197 5.86 -14.81 -0.39
N ILE A 198 5.18 -13.72 -0.04
CA ILE A 198 5.74 -12.36 -0.12
C ILE A 198 6.92 -12.22 0.82
N MET A 199 6.79 -12.67 2.07
CA MET A 199 7.87 -12.60 3.07
C MET A 199 9.14 -13.34 2.61
N SER A 200 8.97 -14.44 1.86
CA SER A 200 10.11 -15.16 1.27
C SER A 200 10.88 -14.36 0.21
N TYR A 201 10.21 -13.42 -0.47
CA TYR A 201 10.84 -12.55 -1.46
C TYR A 201 11.60 -11.38 -0.82
N VAL A 202 11.04 -10.82 0.25
CA VAL A 202 11.52 -9.57 0.86
C VAL A 202 12.44 -9.79 2.07
N ASP A 203 12.83 -11.05 2.33
CA ASP A 203 13.59 -11.48 3.52
C ASP A 203 12.94 -10.98 4.83
N GLY A 204 11.60 -10.99 4.83
CA GLY A 204 10.77 -10.54 5.93
C GLY A 204 10.34 -11.69 6.82
N ASN A 205 9.89 -11.36 8.03
CA ASN A 205 9.24 -12.33 8.91
C ASN A 205 7.88 -11.78 9.32
N SER A 206 6.82 -12.48 8.93
CA SER A 206 5.47 -12.18 9.39
C SER A 206 4.86 -13.41 10.05
N LYS A 207 3.93 -13.17 10.96
CA LYS A 207 3.17 -14.22 11.62
C LYS A 207 1.73 -14.15 11.17
N PRO A 208 1.09 -15.31 10.90
CA PRO A 208 -0.34 -15.36 10.70
C PRO A 208 -1.09 -14.83 11.91
N ASP A 209 -2.23 -14.22 11.67
CA ASP A 209 -3.16 -13.73 12.67
C ASP A 209 -4.62 -14.03 12.26
N ILE A 210 -5.56 -13.56 13.06
CA ILE A 210 -7.00 -13.78 12.84
C ILE A 210 -7.47 -13.27 11.47
N LEU A 211 -6.90 -12.17 10.98
CA LEU A 211 -7.29 -11.60 9.69
C LEU A 211 -6.68 -12.39 8.54
N THR A 212 -5.39 -12.74 8.60
CA THR A 212 -4.77 -13.52 7.50
C THR A 212 -5.40 -14.90 7.37
N ASP A 213 -5.81 -15.51 8.49
CA ASP A 213 -6.51 -16.79 8.50
C ASP A 213 -7.94 -16.66 7.97
N TYR A 214 -8.65 -15.57 8.31
CA TYR A 214 -9.96 -15.26 7.73
C TYR A 214 -9.87 -15.07 6.21
N LEU A 215 -8.90 -14.29 5.73
CA LEU A 215 -8.69 -14.07 4.30
C LEU A 215 -8.29 -15.36 3.58
N GLN A 216 -7.54 -16.26 4.25
CA GLN A 216 -7.23 -17.58 3.73
C GLN A 216 -8.48 -18.47 3.56
N GLU A 217 -9.44 -18.37 4.49
CA GLU A 217 -10.72 -19.06 4.35
C GLU A 217 -11.50 -18.52 3.14
N LEU A 218 -11.53 -17.20 2.96
CA LEU A 218 -12.19 -16.57 1.81
C LEU A 218 -11.54 -16.97 0.49
N GLU A 219 -10.22 -16.96 0.42
CA GLU A 219 -9.44 -17.36 -0.75
C GLU A 219 -9.80 -18.76 -1.24
N SER A 220 -10.10 -19.68 -0.32
CA SER A 220 -10.51 -21.06 -0.67
C SER A 220 -11.94 -21.20 -1.19
N LYS A 221 -12.79 -20.18 -1.02
CA LYS A 221 -14.23 -20.23 -1.29
C LYS A 221 -14.68 -19.29 -2.41
N LEU A 222 -13.99 -18.17 -2.59
CA LEU A 222 -14.39 -17.14 -3.54
C LEU A 222 -14.11 -17.54 -4.99
N GLU A 223 -15.03 -17.20 -5.88
CA GLU A 223 -14.80 -17.13 -7.33
C GLU A 223 -14.65 -15.65 -7.69
N TYR A 224 -13.45 -15.25 -8.10
CA TYR A 224 -13.11 -13.87 -8.42
C TYR A 224 -12.14 -13.77 -9.59
N LYS A 225 -12.04 -12.57 -10.19
CA LYS A 225 -11.11 -12.30 -11.31
C LYS A 225 -9.75 -11.87 -10.80
N HIS A 226 -9.71 -10.95 -9.83
CA HIS A 226 -8.45 -10.45 -9.29
C HIS A 226 -8.59 -9.92 -7.86
N TRP A 227 -7.52 -10.04 -7.07
CA TRP A 227 -7.40 -9.56 -5.71
C TRP A 227 -6.26 -8.54 -5.61
N TYR A 228 -6.59 -7.33 -5.14
CA TYR A 228 -5.63 -6.25 -4.92
C TYR A 228 -5.47 -5.97 -3.42
N PHE A 229 -4.23 -5.81 -2.96
CA PHE A 229 -3.92 -5.51 -1.56
C PHE A 229 -2.64 -4.68 -1.38
N GLY A 230 -2.45 -4.13 -0.18
CA GLY A 230 -1.33 -3.23 0.16
C GLY A 230 -0.43 -3.80 1.24
N HIS A 231 -0.09 -2.97 2.24
CA HIS A 231 0.59 -3.31 3.52
C HIS A 231 2.08 -3.65 3.42
N TYR A 232 2.47 -4.42 2.41
CA TYR A 232 3.85 -4.95 2.31
C TYR A 232 4.81 -4.04 1.55
N HIS A 233 4.39 -2.80 1.22
CA HIS A 233 5.23 -1.75 0.63
C HIS A 233 5.98 -2.14 -0.67
N HIS A 234 5.34 -2.95 -1.52
CA HIS A 234 5.86 -3.28 -2.84
C HIS A 234 4.80 -3.12 -3.93
N ASP A 235 5.24 -3.08 -5.19
CA ASP A 235 4.37 -2.97 -6.37
C ASP A 235 4.68 -4.12 -7.34
N PHE A 236 3.93 -5.23 -7.27
CA PHE A 236 4.13 -6.36 -8.20
C PHE A 236 2.97 -7.36 -8.19
N ASN A 237 2.90 -8.17 -9.25
CA ASN A 237 2.01 -9.32 -9.29
C ASN A 237 2.63 -10.50 -8.52
N VAL A 238 1.95 -10.94 -7.47
CA VAL A 238 2.36 -12.12 -6.68
C VAL A 238 2.12 -13.40 -7.47
N ASP A 239 1.05 -13.44 -8.25
CA ASP A 239 0.72 -14.45 -9.26
C ASP A 239 -0.29 -13.87 -10.27
N GLU A 240 -0.99 -14.73 -11.01
CA GLU A 240 -1.97 -14.34 -12.04
C GLU A 240 -3.22 -13.64 -11.49
N ASN A 241 -3.59 -13.89 -10.23
CA ASN A 241 -4.84 -13.39 -9.63
C ASN A 241 -4.58 -12.35 -8.51
N HIS A 242 -3.33 -12.13 -8.11
CA HIS A 242 -2.96 -11.32 -6.96
C HIS A 242 -1.97 -10.22 -7.29
N THR A 243 -2.33 -8.98 -6.98
CA THR A 243 -1.43 -7.82 -7.11
C THR A 243 -1.27 -7.10 -5.79
N LEU A 244 -0.01 -6.96 -5.38
CA LEU A 244 0.42 -6.13 -4.27
C LEU A 244 0.73 -4.73 -4.78
N LEU A 245 0.11 -3.72 -4.18
CA LEU A 245 0.24 -2.32 -4.54
C LEU A 245 0.83 -1.51 -3.40
N TYR A 246 1.66 -0.52 -3.75
CA TYR A 246 2.19 0.48 -2.84
C TYR A 246 2.15 1.86 -3.49
N LYS A 247 3.14 2.23 -4.30
CA LYS A 247 3.24 3.58 -4.87
C LYS A 247 2.69 3.68 -6.29
N LYS A 248 2.62 2.57 -7.03
CA LYS A 248 2.08 2.60 -8.39
C LYS A 248 0.59 2.93 -8.37
N ILE A 249 0.18 3.64 -9.42
CA ILE A 249 -1.22 3.75 -9.82
C ILE A 249 -1.35 2.90 -11.07
N ILE A 250 -2.35 2.01 -11.07
CA ILE A 250 -2.65 1.12 -12.18
C ILE A 250 -4.10 1.26 -12.61
N ASN A 251 -4.41 0.97 -13.87
CA ASN A 251 -5.78 0.70 -14.25
C ASN A 251 -6.25 -0.64 -13.66
N LEU A 252 -7.54 -0.78 -13.44
CA LEU A 252 -8.13 -2.09 -13.16
C LEU A 252 -7.78 -3.08 -14.29
N ASP A 253 -7.39 -4.29 -13.90
CA ASP A 253 -6.90 -5.38 -14.77
C ASP A 253 -5.50 -5.18 -15.39
N GLU A 254 -4.84 -4.04 -15.11
CA GLU A 254 -3.45 -3.82 -15.55
C GLU A 254 -2.50 -4.76 -14.79
N GLN A 255 -1.71 -5.52 -15.55
CA GLN A 255 -0.77 -6.48 -14.99
C GLN A 255 0.57 -5.81 -14.70
N LEU A 256 1.05 -5.94 -13.46
CA LEU A 256 2.41 -5.57 -13.09
C LEU A 256 3.38 -6.72 -13.37
N PRO A 257 4.66 -6.43 -13.61
CA PRO A 257 5.65 -7.50 -13.71
C PRO A 257 5.86 -8.17 -12.34
N GLU A 258 6.47 -9.35 -12.36
CA GLU A 258 6.82 -10.14 -11.17
C GLU A 258 7.75 -9.38 -10.21
N TYR A 259 7.85 -9.90 -8.97
CA TYR A 259 8.69 -9.34 -7.91
C TYR A 259 10.11 -8.95 -8.37
N GLY A 260 10.57 -7.79 -7.88
CA GLY A 260 11.93 -7.30 -8.11
C GLY A 260 12.19 -6.73 -9.50
N ARG A 261 11.14 -6.56 -10.32
CA ARG A 261 11.21 -5.87 -11.63
C ARG A 261 10.60 -4.47 -11.63
N VAL A 262 9.80 -4.12 -10.63
CA VAL A 262 9.27 -2.76 -10.44
C VAL A 262 10.13 -2.04 -9.40
N PRO A 263 10.88 -1.00 -9.79
CA PRO A 263 11.62 -0.19 -8.84
C PRO A 263 10.70 0.61 -7.93
N ILE A 264 11.12 0.79 -6.68
CA ILE A 264 10.37 1.57 -5.70
C ILE A 264 11.27 2.68 -5.18
N ILE A 265 10.83 3.92 -5.37
CA ILE A 265 11.57 5.08 -4.88
C ILE A 265 11.72 5.03 -3.35
N GLY A 266 12.94 5.23 -2.88
CA GLY A 266 13.35 5.09 -1.48
C GLY A 266 13.80 3.67 -1.08
N MET A 267 13.62 2.67 -1.95
CA MET A 267 13.97 1.26 -1.68
C MET A 267 14.86 0.69 -2.80
N PRO A 268 16.11 1.16 -2.93
CA PRO A 268 17.02 0.68 -3.96
C PRO A 268 17.32 -0.82 -3.79
N LYS A 269 17.21 -1.57 -4.88
CA LYS A 269 17.50 -3.01 -4.95
C LYS A 269 18.99 -3.31 -4.77
N PHE A 270 19.86 -2.42 -5.26
CA PHE A 270 21.31 -2.61 -5.23
C PHE A 270 21.97 -1.65 -4.24
N LYS A 271 23.11 -2.08 -3.68
CA LYS A 271 23.85 -1.33 -2.67
C LYS A 271 25.14 -0.80 -3.25
N ARG A 272 25.69 0.22 -2.58
CA ARG A 272 27.06 0.69 -2.87
C ARG A 272 28.04 -0.48 -2.78
N ASN A 273 28.96 -0.52 -3.74
CA ASN A 273 29.95 -1.59 -3.98
C ASN A 273 29.40 -2.89 -4.58
N ASP A 274 28.11 -2.96 -4.92
CA ASP A 274 27.62 -4.09 -5.71
C ASP A 274 28.16 -4.00 -7.14
N MET A 275 28.62 -5.13 -7.68
CA MET A 275 28.92 -5.30 -9.09
C MET A 275 27.63 -5.59 -9.85
N VAL A 276 27.38 -4.87 -10.93
CA VAL A 276 26.14 -4.99 -11.71
C VAL A 276 26.40 -4.95 -13.21
N VAL A 277 25.55 -5.64 -13.96
CA VAL A 277 25.44 -5.51 -15.41
C VAL A 277 24.25 -4.61 -15.72
N PHE A 278 24.48 -3.54 -16.47
CA PHE A 278 23.47 -2.55 -16.81
C PHE A 278 23.49 -2.22 -18.31
N LYS A 279 22.34 -1.81 -18.83
CA LYS A 279 22.21 -1.32 -20.19
C LYS A 279 22.54 0.17 -20.22
N PHE A 280 23.36 0.57 -21.18
CA PHE A 280 23.59 1.98 -21.47
C PHE A 280 23.59 2.16 -22.98
N ARG A 281 22.55 2.82 -23.50
CA ARG A 281 22.25 2.87 -24.93
C ARG A 281 22.07 1.43 -25.46
N ASP A 282 22.87 1.03 -26.44
CA ASP A 282 22.77 -0.28 -27.09
C ASP A 282 23.71 -1.34 -26.49
N ASP A 283 24.53 -0.98 -25.50
CA ASP A 283 25.53 -1.87 -24.91
C ASP A 283 25.16 -2.32 -23.49
N GLU A 284 25.49 -3.57 -23.15
CA GLU A 284 25.56 -4.02 -21.75
C GLU A 284 26.96 -3.77 -21.21
N LYS A 285 27.04 -3.14 -20.03
CA LYS A 285 28.28 -2.82 -19.33
C LYS A 285 28.28 -3.46 -17.95
N CYS A 286 29.46 -3.79 -17.45
CA CYS A 286 29.65 -4.31 -16.09
C CYS A 286 30.44 -3.29 -15.28
N GLY A 287 29.96 -2.94 -14.10
CA GLY A 287 30.64 -1.98 -13.24
C GLY A 287 30.19 -2.04 -11.79
N MET A 288 30.90 -1.29 -10.95
CA MET A 288 30.67 -1.21 -9.52
C MET A 288 29.86 0.03 -9.16
N ILE A 289 28.78 -0.14 -8.39
CA ILE A 289 27.97 0.97 -7.88
C ILE A 289 28.78 1.80 -6.89
N GLN A 290 28.95 3.09 -7.17
CA GLN A 290 29.62 4.06 -6.31
C GLN A 290 28.65 4.90 -5.49
N ILE A 291 27.54 5.31 -6.10
CA ILE A 291 26.50 6.16 -5.48
C ILE A 291 25.15 5.51 -5.72
N VAL A 292 24.30 5.59 -4.69
CA VAL A 292 22.91 5.14 -4.72
C VAL A 292 22.02 6.35 -4.46
N ASP A 293 21.31 6.80 -5.48
CA ASP A 293 20.31 7.86 -5.40
C ASP A 293 18.96 7.21 -5.10
N ALA A 294 18.76 6.81 -3.84
CA ALA A 294 17.57 6.05 -3.42
C ALA A 294 16.25 6.77 -3.73
N TYR A 295 16.24 8.10 -3.69
CA TYR A 295 15.07 8.94 -3.94
C TYR A 295 15.08 9.57 -5.34
N GLY A 296 15.86 8.99 -6.26
CA GLY A 296 16.07 9.57 -7.59
C GLY A 296 16.88 10.86 -7.55
N THR A 297 16.88 11.56 -8.68
CA THR A 297 17.57 12.84 -8.90
C THR A 297 16.62 13.90 -9.43
N PHE A 298 17.12 15.14 -9.59
CA PHE A 298 16.29 16.26 -10.06
C PHE A 298 15.62 16.01 -11.42
N GLU A 299 16.25 15.22 -12.30
CA GLU A 299 15.73 14.89 -13.63
C GLU A 299 15.08 13.50 -13.69
N GLN A 300 15.19 12.70 -12.63
CA GLN A 300 14.70 11.33 -12.55
C GLN A 300 14.26 10.97 -11.13
N ASP A 301 13.03 11.36 -10.79
CA ASP A 301 12.41 11.24 -9.47
C ASP A 301 11.33 10.15 -9.40
N ASP A 302 11.33 9.21 -10.35
CA ASP A 302 10.34 8.14 -10.50
C ASP A 302 10.85 6.77 -10.04
N GLU A 303 12.17 6.55 -10.03
CA GLU A 303 12.82 5.32 -9.55
C GLU A 303 14.21 5.63 -8.97
N PRO A 304 14.79 4.73 -8.13
CA PRO A 304 16.17 4.84 -7.70
C PRO A 304 17.14 4.86 -8.90
N SER A 305 18.25 5.58 -8.76
CA SER A 305 19.33 5.60 -9.75
C SER A 305 20.70 5.36 -9.13
N TYR A 306 21.67 5.05 -9.99
CA TYR A 306 22.99 4.62 -9.58
C TYR A 306 24.08 5.31 -10.39
N ASP A 307 25.16 5.73 -9.72
CA ASP A 307 26.40 6.05 -10.42
C ASP A 307 27.31 4.82 -10.41
N ILE A 308 27.63 4.30 -11.59
CA ILE A 308 28.31 3.02 -11.79
C ILE A 308 29.68 3.26 -12.43
N CYS A 309 30.74 2.82 -11.74
CA CYS A 309 32.11 2.91 -12.23
C CYS A 309 32.45 1.67 -13.06
N VAL A 310 32.82 1.86 -14.32
CA VAL A 310 33.34 0.82 -15.22
C VAL A 310 34.84 0.99 -15.31
N GLU A 311 35.60 0.17 -14.57
CA GLU A 311 37.05 0.31 -14.44
C GLU A 311 37.78 0.15 -15.77
N GLU A 312 37.36 -0.79 -16.62
CA GLU A 312 37.95 -1.06 -17.93
C GLU A 312 37.89 0.15 -18.88
N GLU A 313 36.89 1.00 -18.68
CA GLU A 313 36.66 2.21 -19.47
C GLU A 313 37.14 3.48 -18.75
N ASN A 314 37.59 3.36 -17.50
CA ASN A 314 37.91 4.47 -16.61
C ASN A 314 36.80 5.54 -16.60
N CYS A 315 35.54 5.09 -16.53
CA CYS A 315 34.36 5.94 -16.69
C CYS A 315 33.36 5.74 -15.54
N LEU A 316 32.81 6.85 -15.04
CA LEU A 316 31.69 6.86 -14.11
C LEU A 316 30.41 7.22 -14.88
N TYR A 317 29.55 6.23 -15.06
CA TYR A 317 28.23 6.38 -15.64
C TYR A 317 27.28 6.88 -14.58
N LYS A 318 26.61 8.01 -14.81
CA LYS A 318 25.78 8.66 -13.80
C LYS A 318 24.29 8.41 -14.02
N HIS A 319 23.56 8.34 -12.92
CA HIS A 319 22.10 8.29 -12.89
C HIS A 319 21.51 7.16 -13.74
N ILE A 320 22.16 5.99 -13.73
CA ILE A 320 21.64 4.79 -14.38
C ILE A 320 20.38 4.34 -13.63
N ARG A 321 19.26 4.20 -14.34
CA ARG A 321 17.98 3.74 -13.78
C ARG A 321 18.11 2.35 -13.19
N GLU A 322 17.36 2.08 -12.11
CA GLU A 322 17.26 0.71 -11.59
C GLU A 322 16.71 -0.26 -12.63
N THR A 323 15.73 0.17 -13.43
CA THR A 323 15.20 -0.60 -14.56
C THR A 323 16.22 -0.94 -15.65
N ASP A 324 17.30 -0.15 -15.79
CA ASP A 324 18.38 -0.40 -16.75
C ASP A 324 19.40 -1.43 -16.23
N ILE A 325 19.34 -1.79 -14.93
CA ILE A 325 20.21 -2.82 -14.35
C ILE A 325 19.63 -4.21 -14.62
N VAL A 326 20.37 -5.01 -15.40
CA VAL A 326 19.96 -6.36 -15.83
C VAL A 326 20.10 -7.37 -14.70
N ARG A 327 21.24 -7.37 -14.00
CA ARG A 327 21.54 -8.33 -12.92
C ARG A 327 22.72 -7.87 -12.06
N LYS A 328 22.80 -8.41 -10.84
CA LYS A 328 24.01 -8.37 -10.02
C LYS A 328 25.07 -9.31 -10.63
N ALA A 329 26.29 -8.84 -10.81
CA ALA A 329 27.44 -9.66 -11.16
C ALA A 329 28.06 -10.21 -9.87
N CYS A 330 28.54 -11.45 -9.92
CA CYS A 330 29.18 -12.12 -8.78
C CYS A 330 30.57 -11.58 -8.47
#